data_AF-G0J3K9-F1
#
_entry.id   AF-G0J3K9-F1
#
_cell.length_a   1.000
_cell.length_b   1.000
_cell.length_c   1.000
_cell.angle_alpha   90.00
_cell.angle_beta   90.00
_cell.angle_gamma   90.00
#
_symmetry.space_group_name_H-M   'P 1'
#
loop_
_entity.id
_entity.type
_entity.pdbx_description
1 polymer ?
#
loop_
_entity_poly.entity_id
_entity_poly.type
_entity_poly.pdbx_seq_one_letter_code
_entity_poly.pdbx_strand_id
1 'polypeptide(L)'
;MKNIMTIDSEYFDFGLWWGKIITSSYGHQDLMLYLNDKDSILAHLKNNRSLKSFSIKNDSLIISGSVYIDMFGASLHSEFQHAGSMYLNYIIVYLFEVLEQILKKSVFLFLLANNNLLKRVEQINSNFQINTSFNLDNLTSTELTRDIIKSVCKRASAYIIYGKIDKSFIRFENLIKLKYSTNIIGFFKGLQNKRNIIVHESEFKNVDLEYFHEIVNSFKEVLMGLEKEFDKKNIKYDRPFDW
;
A
#
# COMPACT_ATOMS: atom_id res chain seq x y z
N MET A 1 36.27 20.82 -8.37
CA MET A 1 35.17 20.70 -7.38
C MET A 1 33.98 20.10 -8.11
N LYS A 2 33.50 18.92 -7.68
CA LYS A 2 32.27 18.33 -8.24
C LYS A 2 31.09 19.17 -7.75
N ASN A 3 30.41 19.86 -8.65
CA ASN A 3 29.10 20.46 -8.36
C ASN A 3 28.18 19.32 -7.92
N ILE A 4 27.92 19.24 -6.62
CA ILE A 4 26.79 18.50 -6.08
C ILE A 4 25.58 19.31 -6.56
N MET A 5 24.94 18.86 -7.64
CA MET A 5 23.67 19.43 -8.11
C MET A 5 22.70 19.42 -6.91
N THR A 6 22.35 20.60 -6.40
CA THR A 6 21.35 20.74 -5.35
C THR A 6 19.98 20.33 -5.91
N ILE A 7 19.47 19.21 -5.38
CA ILE A 7 18.18 18.61 -5.70
C ILE A 7 17.12 19.33 -4.85
N ASP A 8 16.76 20.57 -5.21
CA ASP A 8 15.84 21.31 -4.34
C ASP A 8 14.37 20.83 -4.43
N SER A 9 13.97 20.16 -5.52
CA SER A 9 12.55 19.80 -5.77
C SER A 9 12.15 18.35 -5.47
N GLU A 10 13.08 17.39 -5.39
CA GLU A 10 12.72 15.96 -5.23
C GLU A 10 13.20 15.47 -3.86
N TYR A 11 12.24 15.09 -3.02
CA TYR A 11 12.52 14.52 -1.71
C TYR A 11 11.63 13.30 -1.46
N PHE A 12 11.97 12.54 -0.43
CA PHE A 12 11.10 11.49 0.09
C PHE A 12 10.30 12.01 1.28
N ASP A 13 8.98 11.91 1.23
CA ASP A 13 8.10 12.36 2.32
C ASP A 13 7.75 11.16 3.22
N PHE A 14 8.54 10.94 4.27
CA PHE A 14 8.25 9.87 5.23
C PHE A 14 6.92 10.10 5.97
N GLY A 15 6.58 11.37 6.20
CA GLY A 15 5.33 11.81 6.80
C GLY A 15 4.10 11.28 6.08
N LEU A 16 4.04 11.55 4.78
CA LEU A 16 3.00 11.11 3.88
C LEU A 16 2.85 9.59 3.88
N TRP A 17 3.96 8.86 3.74
CA TRP A 17 3.92 7.40 3.64
C TRP A 17 3.45 6.78 4.96
N TRP A 18 3.97 7.23 6.10
CA TRP A 18 3.53 6.74 7.39
C TRP A 18 2.06 7.04 7.66
N GLY A 19 1.62 8.26 7.33
CA GLY A 19 0.22 8.66 7.44
C GLY A 19 -0.69 7.69 6.70
N LYS A 20 -0.38 7.39 5.42
CA LYS A 20 -1.14 6.41 4.63
C LYS A 20 -1.20 5.02 5.27
N ILE A 21 -0.11 4.55 5.88
CA ILE A 21 -0.03 3.21 6.50
C ILE A 21 -0.87 3.17 7.78
N ILE A 22 -0.70 4.16 8.67
CA ILE A 22 -1.40 4.25 9.95
C ILE A 22 -2.89 4.46 9.74
N THR A 23 -3.31 5.43 8.92
CA THR A 23 -4.74 5.72 8.74
C THR A 23 -5.48 4.53 8.18
N SER A 24 -4.82 3.77 7.30
CA SER A 24 -5.39 2.58 6.67
C SER A 24 -5.40 1.34 7.57
N SER A 25 -4.73 1.38 8.73
CA SER A 25 -4.65 0.24 9.65
C SER A 25 -5.44 0.50 10.93
N TYR A 26 -5.39 1.72 11.46
CA TYR A 26 -6.04 2.10 12.71
C TYR A 26 -7.38 2.81 12.51
N GLY A 27 -7.58 3.52 11.39
CA GLY A 27 -8.80 4.31 11.15
C GLY A 27 -10.09 3.49 10.95
N HIS A 28 -10.01 2.17 11.04
CA HIS A 28 -11.10 1.26 10.66
C HIS A 28 -11.61 0.41 11.82
N GLN A 29 -10.96 0.48 12.98
CA GLN A 29 -11.39 -0.29 14.16
C GLN A 29 -12.82 0.10 14.57
N ASP A 30 -13.12 1.40 14.62
CA ASP A 30 -14.46 1.89 14.97
C ASP A 30 -15.53 1.44 13.95
N LEU A 31 -15.18 1.45 12.66
CA LEU A 31 -16.07 0.94 11.61
C LEU A 31 -16.35 -0.55 11.81
N MET A 32 -15.33 -1.35 12.10
CA MET A 32 -15.50 -2.78 12.34
C MET A 32 -16.28 -3.07 13.62
N LEU A 33 -16.10 -2.29 14.67
CA LEU A 33 -16.92 -2.38 15.88
C LEU A 33 -18.39 -2.12 15.56
N TYR A 34 -18.68 -1.05 14.81
CA TYR A 34 -20.04 -0.71 14.40
C TYR A 34 -20.69 -1.79 13.52
N LEU A 35 -19.98 -2.29 12.50
CA LEU A 35 -20.50 -3.32 11.60
C LEU A 35 -20.76 -4.65 12.30
N ASN A 36 -20.03 -4.94 13.39
CA ASN A 36 -20.19 -6.16 14.17
C ASN A 36 -21.25 -6.04 15.29
N ASP A 37 -21.76 -4.85 15.58
CA ASP A 37 -22.74 -4.62 16.65
C ASP A 37 -24.16 -5.02 16.23
N LYS A 38 -24.43 -6.32 16.37
CA LYS A 38 -25.75 -6.91 16.12
C LYS A 38 -26.84 -6.33 17.01
N ASP A 39 -26.52 -6.01 18.26
CA ASP A 39 -27.50 -5.56 19.25
C ASP A 39 -28.00 -4.15 18.91
N SER A 40 -27.11 -3.27 18.45
CA SER A 40 -27.50 -1.96 17.93
C SER A 40 -28.41 -2.04 16.71
N ILE A 41 -28.16 -2.98 15.78
CA ILE A 41 -29.03 -3.21 14.62
C ILE A 41 -30.43 -3.64 15.07
N LEU A 42 -30.50 -4.63 15.97
CA LEU A 42 -31.77 -5.13 16.49
C LEU A 42 -32.52 -4.06 17.29
N ALA A 43 -31.83 -3.28 18.11
CA ALA A 43 -32.40 -2.18 18.86
C ALA A 43 -32.99 -1.11 17.93
N HIS A 44 -32.27 -0.75 16.87
CA HIS A 44 -32.78 0.20 15.86
C HIS A 44 -34.07 -0.31 15.20
N LEU A 45 -34.09 -1.56 14.75
CA LEU A 45 -35.25 -2.17 14.09
C LEU A 45 -36.48 -2.23 15.02
N LYS A 46 -36.26 -2.56 16.31
CA LYS A 46 -37.32 -2.66 17.33
C LYS A 46 -37.89 -1.29 17.72
N ASN A 47 -37.02 -0.32 17.98
CA ASN A 47 -37.42 1.00 18.50
C ASN A 47 -38.09 1.87 17.43
N ASN A 48 -37.62 1.80 16.18
CA ASN A 48 -38.12 2.67 15.11
C ASN A 48 -39.27 2.06 14.31
N ARG A 49 -39.68 0.81 14.61
CA ARG A 49 -40.73 0.07 13.86
C ARG A 49 -40.46 0.08 12.35
N SER A 50 -39.18 0.07 11.97
CA SER A 50 -38.71 0.29 10.59
C SER A 50 -39.10 -0.85 9.65
N LEU A 51 -39.31 -2.06 10.19
CA LEU A 51 -39.68 -3.22 9.40
C LEU A 51 -41.20 -3.35 9.31
N LYS A 52 -41.73 -3.21 8.09
CA LYS A 52 -43.15 -3.41 7.78
C LYS A 52 -43.31 -4.69 6.96
N SER A 53 -44.37 -5.46 7.25
CA SER A 53 -44.78 -6.62 6.46
C SER A 53 -46.17 -6.37 5.86
N PHE A 54 -46.45 -6.97 4.70
CA PHE A 54 -47.76 -6.85 4.07
C PHE A 54 -48.73 -7.89 4.65
N SER A 55 -49.87 -7.46 5.16
CA SER A 55 -50.93 -8.33 5.68
C SER A 55 -51.95 -8.62 4.58
N ILE A 56 -52.00 -9.87 4.12
CA ILE A 56 -53.00 -10.34 3.12
C ILE A 56 -54.43 -10.22 3.66
N LYS A 57 -54.63 -10.34 4.98
CA LYS A 57 -55.97 -10.24 5.60
C LYS A 57 -56.54 -8.83 5.59
N ASN A 58 -55.67 -7.83 5.68
CA ASN A 58 -56.07 -6.42 5.88
C ASN A 58 -55.64 -5.54 4.71
N ASP A 59 -55.10 -6.13 3.64
CA ASP A 59 -54.55 -5.49 2.45
C ASP A 59 -53.69 -4.25 2.76
N SER A 60 -52.88 -4.34 3.83
CA SER A 60 -52.14 -3.20 4.39
C SER A 60 -50.80 -3.59 5.00
N LEU A 61 -49.89 -2.62 5.08
CA LEU A 61 -48.61 -2.75 5.76
C LEU A 61 -48.80 -2.70 7.28
N ILE A 62 -48.39 -3.76 7.96
CA ILE A 62 -48.35 -3.87 9.41
C ILE A 62 -46.91 -3.90 9.93
N ILE A 63 -46.71 -3.59 11.20
CA ILE A 63 -45.39 -3.72 11.84
C ILE A 63 -45.05 -5.21 11.92
N SER A 64 -43.86 -5.59 11.47
CA SER A 64 -43.39 -6.97 11.54
C SER A 64 -43.27 -7.44 13.00
N GLY A 65 -43.69 -8.69 13.26
CA GLY A 65 -43.53 -9.31 14.59
C GLY A 65 -42.06 -9.50 14.99
N SER A 66 -41.81 -9.72 16.28
CA SER A 66 -40.45 -9.85 16.84
C SER A 66 -39.59 -10.90 16.13
N VAL A 67 -40.16 -12.06 15.80
CA VAL A 67 -39.47 -13.14 15.07
C VAL A 67 -38.95 -12.68 13.71
N TYR A 68 -39.75 -11.93 12.96
CA TYR A 68 -39.35 -11.39 11.65
C TYR A 68 -38.28 -10.30 11.79
N ILE A 69 -38.37 -9.48 12.83
CA ILE A 69 -37.34 -8.47 13.15
C ILE A 69 -36.01 -9.15 13.45
N ASP A 70 -36.00 -10.21 14.25
CA ASP A 70 -34.79 -10.93 14.61
C ASP A 70 -34.16 -11.64 13.39
N MET A 71 -34.99 -12.25 12.52
CA MET A 71 -34.52 -12.86 11.26
C MET A 71 -33.93 -11.82 10.29
N PHE A 72 -34.63 -10.70 10.08
CA PHE A 72 -34.15 -9.64 9.21
C PHE A 72 -32.87 -8.99 9.77
N GLY A 73 -32.83 -8.73 11.08
CA GLY A 73 -31.66 -8.19 11.75
C GLY A 73 -30.45 -9.12 11.64
N ALA A 74 -30.64 -10.44 11.75
CA ALA A 74 -29.57 -11.41 11.52
C ALA A 74 -29.07 -11.41 10.06
N SER A 75 -29.98 -11.32 9.08
CA SER A 75 -29.61 -11.20 7.67
C SER A 75 -28.82 -9.91 7.40
N LEU A 76 -29.30 -8.78 7.92
CA LEU A 76 -28.63 -7.48 7.75
C LEU A 76 -27.26 -7.46 8.43
N HIS A 77 -27.13 -8.05 9.62
CA HIS A 77 -25.85 -8.19 10.30
C HIS A 77 -24.87 -9.04 9.49
N SER A 78 -25.32 -10.15 8.88
CA SER A 78 -24.49 -10.96 7.97
C SER A 78 -24.00 -10.15 6.78
N GLU A 79 -24.84 -9.30 6.18
CA GLU A 79 -24.44 -8.41 5.08
C GLU A 79 -23.40 -7.37 5.53
N PHE A 80 -23.55 -6.80 6.74
CA PHE A 80 -22.55 -5.88 7.29
C PHE A 80 -21.22 -6.56 7.58
N GLN A 81 -21.24 -7.80 8.09
CA GLN A 81 -20.03 -8.60 8.26
C GLN A 81 -19.35 -8.90 6.93
N HIS A 82 -20.13 -9.22 5.89
CA HIS A 82 -19.61 -9.42 4.55
C HIS A 82 -18.96 -8.14 3.99
N ALA A 83 -19.64 -7.01 4.09
CA ALA A 83 -19.11 -5.71 3.69
C ALA A 83 -17.83 -5.33 4.45
N GLY A 84 -17.80 -5.56 5.76
CA GLY A 84 -16.60 -5.35 6.58
C GLY A 84 -15.43 -6.22 6.15
N SER A 85 -15.68 -7.50 5.85
CA SER A 85 -14.66 -8.41 5.33
C SER A 85 -14.11 -7.94 3.97
N MET A 86 -14.99 -7.56 3.04
CA MET A 86 -14.56 -6.99 1.75
C MET A 86 -13.69 -5.75 1.94
N TYR A 87 -14.11 -4.85 2.83
CA TYR A 87 -13.39 -3.61 3.12
C TYR A 87 -11.96 -3.87 3.61
N LEU A 88 -11.78 -4.76 4.60
CA LEU A 88 -10.46 -5.14 5.11
C LEU A 88 -9.57 -5.77 4.01
N ASN A 89 -10.15 -6.59 3.14
CA ASN A 89 -9.41 -7.15 2.00
C ASN A 89 -8.96 -6.05 1.02
N TYR A 90 -9.80 -5.05 0.73
CA TYR A 90 -9.38 -3.93 -0.13
C TYR A 90 -8.28 -3.08 0.50
N ILE A 91 -8.25 -2.96 1.83
CA ILE A 91 -7.14 -2.31 2.54
C ILE A 91 -5.83 -3.06 2.31
N ILE A 92 -5.83 -4.41 2.31
CA ILE A 92 -4.63 -5.19 1.96
C ILE A 92 -4.13 -4.84 0.56
N VAL A 93 -5.03 -4.73 -0.42
CA VAL A 93 -4.68 -4.36 -1.80
C VAL A 93 -4.06 -2.96 -1.83
N TYR A 94 -4.69 -2.00 -1.15
CA TYR A 94 -4.19 -0.63 -1.03
C TYR A 94 -2.82 -0.57 -0.37
N LEU A 95 -2.64 -1.23 0.78
CA LEU A 95 -1.37 -1.24 1.50
C LEU A 95 -0.26 -1.85 0.65
N PHE A 96 -0.52 -2.95 -0.06
CA PHE A 96 0.48 -3.50 -0.98
C PHE A 96 0.86 -2.51 -2.10
N GLU A 97 -0.09 -1.75 -2.63
CA GLU A 97 0.20 -0.68 -3.60
C GLU A 97 1.06 0.43 -2.97
N VAL A 98 0.78 0.83 -1.73
CA VAL A 98 1.59 1.79 -0.97
C VAL A 98 3.04 1.30 -0.83
N LEU A 99 3.26 0.02 -0.54
CA LEU A 99 4.62 -0.57 -0.51
C LEU A 99 5.33 -0.40 -1.84
N GLU A 100 4.66 -0.75 -2.95
CA GLU A 100 5.27 -0.58 -4.27
C GLU A 100 5.62 0.87 -4.57
N GLN A 101 4.76 1.82 -4.20
CA GLN A 101 5.01 3.24 -4.39
C GLN A 101 6.21 3.73 -3.55
N ILE A 102 6.31 3.30 -2.29
CA ILE A 102 7.46 3.56 -1.41
C ILE A 102 8.75 3.06 -2.07
N LEU A 103 8.78 1.81 -2.50
CA LEU A 103 9.98 1.22 -3.10
C LEU A 103 10.32 1.91 -4.44
N LYS A 104 9.34 2.19 -5.30
CA LYS A 104 9.52 2.89 -6.58
C LYS A 104 10.09 4.29 -6.36
N LYS A 105 9.49 5.09 -5.47
CA LYS A 105 9.98 6.45 -5.16
C LYS A 105 11.38 6.41 -4.55
N SER A 106 11.67 5.43 -3.70
CA SER A 106 13.00 5.24 -3.12
C SER A 106 14.05 4.95 -4.18
N VAL A 107 13.82 3.96 -5.05
CA VAL A 107 14.73 3.65 -6.17
C VAL A 107 14.93 4.88 -7.05
N PHE A 108 13.86 5.59 -7.39
CA PHE A 108 13.94 6.80 -8.20
C PHE A 108 14.90 7.83 -7.58
N LEU A 109 14.80 8.11 -6.29
CA LEU A 109 15.67 9.06 -5.59
C LEU A 109 17.12 8.58 -5.52
N PHE A 110 17.36 7.29 -5.26
CA PHE A 110 18.72 6.74 -5.30
C PHE A 110 19.35 6.88 -6.69
N LEU A 111 18.60 6.57 -7.75
CA LEU A 111 19.08 6.70 -9.13
C LEU A 111 19.36 8.16 -9.48
N LEU A 112 18.50 9.08 -9.06
CA LEU A 112 18.67 10.51 -9.32
C LEU A 112 19.87 11.10 -8.56
N ALA A 113 20.12 10.64 -7.33
CA ALA A 113 21.27 11.06 -6.53
C ALA A 113 22.59 10.47 -7.04
N ASN A 114 22.56 9.34 -7.74
CA ASN A 114 23.76 8.67 -8.23
C ASN A 114 23.54 8.05 -9.61
N ASN A 115 23.90 8.81 -10.66
CA ASN A 115 23.78 8.41 -12.05
C ASN A 115 24.53 7.11 -12.40
N ASN A 116 25.58 6.73 -11.65
CA ASN A 116 26.28 5.45 -11.88
C ASN A 116 25.40 4.23 -11.57
N LEU A 117 24.33 4.42 -10.78
CA LEU A 117 23.37 3.34 -10.51
C LEU A 117 22.53 3.01 -11.74
N LEU A 118 22.36 3.92 -12.70
CA LEU A 118 21.63 3.62 -13.94
C LEU A 118 22.33 2.54 -14.76
N LYS A 119 23.67 2.56 -14.83
CA LYS A 119 24.46 1.49 -15.48
C LYS A 119 24.28 0.14 -14.77
N ARG A 120 24.09 0.15 -13.45
CA ARG A 120 23.80 -1.08 -12.68
C ARG A 120 22.40 -1.61 -12.95
N VAL A 121 21.41 -0.76 -13.23
CA VAL A 121 20.05 -1.22 -13.57
C VAL A 121 20.07 -2.07 -14.84
N GLU A 122 20.85 -1.70 -15.85
CA GLU A 122 21.04 -2.48 -17.09
C GLU A 122 21.66 -3.86 -16.80
N GLN A 123 22.67 -3.89 -15.94
CA GLN A 123 23.31 -5.15 -15.53
C GLN A 123 22.37 -6.06 -14.70
N ILE A 124 21.51 -5.45 -13.87
CA ILE A 124 20.55 -6.18 -13.02
C ILE A 124 19.37 -6.71 -13.86
N ASN A 125 18.96 -5.99 -14.91
CA ASN A 125 17.82 -6.34 -15.73
C ASN A 125 18.20 -6.34 -17.22
N SER A 126 18.41 -7.52 -17.79
CA SER A 126 18.72 -7.72 -19.21
C SER A 126 17.69 -7.14 -20.19
N ASN A 127 16.45 -6.93 -19.72
CA ASN A 127 15.36 -6.35 -20.52
C ASN A 127 15.31 -4.81 -20.45
N PHE A 128 16.21 -4.17 -19.69
CA PHE A 128 16.26 -2.73 -19.59
C PHE A 128 16.98 -2.15 -20.81
N GLN A 129 16.23 -1.78 -21.83
CA GLN A 129 16.75 -1.16 -23.05
C GLN A 129 16.76 0.36 -22.92
N ILE A 130 17.93 0.94 -22.60
CA ILE A 130 18.15 2.36 -22.83
C ILE A 130 18.49 2.51 -24.31
N ASN A 131 17.71 3.32 -25.03
CA ASN A 131 17.90 3.50 -26.48
C ASN A 131 19.34 3.95 -26.76
N THR A 132 20.03 3.25 -27.66
CA THR A 132 21.47 3.43 -27.97
C THR A 132 21.82 4.82 -28.51
N SER A 133 20.82 5.58 -28.97
CA SER A 133 20.95 6.99 -29.36
C SER A 133 21.21 7.93 -28.18
N PHE A 134 21.00 7.49 -26.94
CA PHE A 134 21.23 8.28 -25.73
C PHE A 134 22.47 7.79 -24.99
N ASN A 135 23.59 8.48 -25.16
CA ASN A 135 24.74 8.27 -24.30
C ASN A 135 24.46 8.85 -22.90
N LEU A 136 24.36 7.97 -21.89
CA LEU A 136 24.19 8.31 -20.47
C LEU A 136 25.25 9.32 -19.97
N ASP A 137 26.47 9.24 -20.49
CA ASP A 137 27.56 10.13 -20.12
C ASP A 137 27.34 11.55 -20.70
N ASN A 138 26.65 11.68 -21.85
CA ASN A 138 26.27 12.97 -22.43
C ASN A 138 24.99 13.55 -21.80
N LEU A 139 24.06 12.71 -21.34
CA LEU A 139 22.84 13.14 -20.68
C LEU A 139 23.10 13.73 -19.29
N THR A 140 24.13 13.28 -18.59
CA THR A 140 24.36 13.68 -17.18
C THR A 140 25.17 14.97 -17.02
N SER A 141 25.65 15.55 -18.12
CA SER A 141 26.56 16.71 -18.13
C SER A 141 25.90 18.06 -18.41
N THR A 142 24.63 18.09 -18.83
CA THR A 142 23.92 19.34 -19.18
C THR A 142 22.61 19.50 -18.39
N GLU A 143 22.21 20.74 -18.12
CA GLU A 143 20.98 21.02 -17.37
C GLU A 143 19.70 20.81 -18.23
N LEU A 144 19.85 20.90 -19.56
CA LEU A 144 18.79 20.70 -20.57
C LEU A 144 18.23 19.27 -20.63
N THR A 145 18.93 18.29 -20.07
CA THR A 145 18.59 16.85 -20.13
C THR A 145 17.98 16.33 -18.82
N ARG A 146 17.72 17.21 -17.85
CA ARG A 146 17.21 16.86 -16.51
C ARG A 146 15.89 16.08 -16.57
N ASP A 147 14.93 16.52 -17.38
CA ASP A 147 13.64 15.84 -17.50
C ASP A 147 13.75 14.46 -18.16
N ILE A 148 14.72 14.32 -19.07
CA ILE A 148 15.04 13.03 -19.70
C ILE A 148 15.60 12.08 -18.63
N ILE A 149 16.54 12.53 -17.80
CA ILE A 149 17.08 11.73 -16.69
C ILE A 149 15.96 11.33 -15.74
N LYS A 150 15.10 12.27 -15.33
CA LYS A 150 13.95 11.94 -14.46
C LYS A 150 13.06 10.87 -15.09
N SER A 151 12.78 10.95 -16.40
CA SER A 151 12.00 9.96 -17.13
C SER A 151 12.69 8.58 -17.17
N VAL A 152 14.01 8.55 -17.40
CA VAL A 152 14.82 7.31 -17.36
C VAL A 152 14.80 6.70 -15.95
N CYS A 153 15.03 7.49 -14.90
CA CYS A 153 14.98 7.03 -13.51
C CYS A 153 13.59 6.49 -13.14
N LYS A 154 12.50 7.15 -13.58
CA LYS A 154 11.13 6.66 -13.37
C LYS A 154 10.93 5.29 -14.01
N ARG A 155 11.32 5.11 -15.27
CA ARG A 155 11.24 3.81 -15.95
C ARG A 155 12.07 2.74 -15.25
N ALA A 156 13.33 3.06 -14.93
CA ALA A 156 14.22 2.17 -14.20
C ALA A 156 13.64 1.74 -12.84
N SER A 157 13.08 2.68 -12.08
CA SER A 157 12.44 2.38 -10.79
C SER A 157 11.25 1.42 -10.93
N ALA A 158 10.43 1.58 -11.98
CA ALA A 158 9.33 0.68 -12.25
C ALA A 158 9.82 -0.74 -12.58
N TYR A 159 10.88 -0.87 -13.40
CA TYR A 159 11.47 -2.17 -13.72
C TYR A 159 12.09 -2.88 -12.51
N ILE A 160 12.77 -2.15 -11.63
CA ILE A 160 13.36 -2.72 -10.42
C ILE A 160 12.29 -3.31 -9.49
N ILE A 161 11.13 -2.67 -9.41
CA ILE A 161 10.03 -3.07 -8.52
C ILE A 161 9.01 -4.01 -9.20
N TYR A 162 9.09 -4.21 -10.52
CA TYR A 162 8.13 -5.01 -11.28
C TYR A 162 8.14 -6.52 -10.93
N GLY A 163 6.96 -7.10 -10.75
CA GLY A 163 6.77 -8.55 -10.60
C GLY A 163 6.73 -9.02 -9.14
N LYS A 164 7.34 -10.18 -8.86
CA LYS A 164 7.32 -10.76 -7.50
C LYS A 164 8.13 -9.90 -6.53
N ILE A 165 7.57 -9.64 -5.35
CA ILE A 165 8.14 -8.70 -4.37
C ILE A 165 9.48 -9.19 -3.81
N ASP A 166 9.66 -10.50 -3.64
CA ASP A 166 10.93 -11.10 -3.22
C ASP A 166 12.05 -10.82 -4.23
N LYS A 167 11.76 -10.96 -5.53
CA LYS A 167 12.68 -10.56 -6.60
C LYS A 167 12.95 -9.06 -6.63
N SER A 168 11.93 -8.24 -6.36
CA SER A 168 12.09 -6.79 -6.27
C SER A 168 13.02 -6.39 -5.12
N PHE A 169 12.90 -7.00 -3.94
CA PHE A 169 13.83 -6.79 -2.83
C PHE A 169 15.26 -7.21 -3.17
N ILE A 170 15.46 -8.34 -3.87
CA ILE A 170 16.80 -8.77 -4.31
C ILE A 170 17.42 -7.75 -5.28
N ARG A 171 16.65 -7.26 -6.27
CA ARG A 171 17.14 -6.22 -7.19
C ARG A 171 17.43 -4.91 -6.47
N PHE A 172 16.58 -4.54 -5.52
CA PHE A 172 16.74 -3.36 -4.68
C PHE A 172 18.03 -3.45 -3.83
N GLU A 173 18.25 -4.58 -3.16
CA GLU A 173 19.49 -4.87 -2.42
C GLU A 173 20.70 -4.79 -3.36
N ASN A 174 20.65 -5.40 -4.54
CA ASN A 174 21.75 -5.37 -5.49
C ASN A 174 22.10 -3.95 -5.93
N LEU A 175 21.09 -3.10 -6.11
CA LEU A 175 21.23 -1.71 -6.56
C LEU A 175 21.81 -0.81 -5.47
N ILE A 176 21.20 -0.80 -4.28
CA ILE A 176 21.50 0.19 -3.23
C ILE A 176 22.21 -0.38 -2.00
N LYS A 177 22.41 -1.70 -1.94
CA LYS A 177 23.04 -2.44 -0.82
C LYS A 177 22.28 -2.41 0.49
N LEU A 178 20.98 -2.11 0.45
CA LEU A 178 20.06 -2.24 1.58
C LEU A 178 19.46 -3.64 1.61
N LYS A 179 19.81 -4.40 2.64
CA LYS A 179 19.30 -5.76 2.88
C LYS A 179 18.25 -5.75 3.98
N TYR A 180 17.06 -6.24 3.67
CA TYR A 180 16.01 -6.49 4.66
C TYR A 180 16.09 -7.92 5.20
N SER A 181 15.52 -8.14 6.39
CA SER A 181 15.47 -9.47 6.99
C SER A 181 14.61 -10.41 6.14
N THR A 182 14.90 -11.71 6.21
CA THR A 182 14.10 -12.74 5.54
C THR A 182 12.66 -12.75 6.03
N ASN A 183 12.42 -12.35 7.28
CA ASN A 183 11.09 -12.26 7.88
C ASN A 183 10.27 -11.16 7.21
N ILE A 184 10.82 -9.95 7.03
CA ILE A 184 10.14 -8.84 6.33
C ILE A 184 9.82 -9.24 4.88
N ILE A 185 10.79 -9.82 4.18
CA ILE A 185 10.60 -10.24 2.78
C ILE A 185 9.52 -11.33 2.69
N GLY A 186 9.55 -12.30 3.62
CA GLY A 186 8.55 -13.36 3.73
C GLY A 186 7.16 -12.81 4.00
N PHE A 187 7.05 -11.83 4.90
CA PHE A 187 5.80 -11.15 5.21
C PHE A 187 5.20 -10.47 3.97
N PHE A 188 5.99 -9.63 3.27
CA PHE A 188 5.51 -8.95 2.07
C PHE A 188 5.21 -9.89 0.91
N LYS A 189 5.90 -11.03 0.81
CA LYS A 189 5.53 -12.10 -0.12
C LYS A 189 4.16 -12.68 0.22
N GLY A 190 3.88 -12.92 1.50
CA GLY A 190 2.55 -13.30 1.98
C GLY A 190 1.49 -12.25 1.64
N LEU A 191 1.81 -10.97 1.85
CA LEU A 191 0.93 -9.84 1.53
C LEU A 191 0.63 -9.77 0.02
N GLN A 192 1.66 -9.93 -0.84
CA GLN A 192 1.48 -9.98 -2.29
C GLN A 192 0.55 -11.14 -2.71
N ASN A 193 0.73 -12.32 -2.11
CA ASN A 193 -0.11 -13.47 -2.41
C ASN A 193 -1.57 -13.21 -2.02
N LYS A 194 -1.83 -12.63 -0.84
CA LYS A 194 -3.18 -12.22 -0.43
C LYS A 194 -3.78 -11.20 -1.41
N ARG A 195 -3.02 -10.16 -1.77
CA ARG A 195 -3.44 -9.18 -2.78
C ARG A 195 -3.80 -9.84 -4.11
N ASN A 196 -3.02 -10.82 -4.56
CA ASN A 196 -3.28 -11.51 -5.83
C ASN A 196 -4.55 -12.35 -5.79
N ILE A 197 -4.80 -13.04 -4.67
CA ILE A 197 -6.05 -13.79 -4.45
C ILE A 197 -7.25 -12.83 -4.50
N ILE A 198 -7.20 -11.71 -3.77
CA ILE A 198 -8.28 -10.73 -3.74
C ILE A 198 -8.55 -10.13 -5.13
N VAL A 199 -7.50 -9.76 -5.86
CA VAL A 199 -7.62 -9.04 -7.14
C VAL A 199 -7.92 -9.97 -8.33
N HIS A 200 -7.34 -11.17 -8.36
CA HIS A 200 -7.41 -12.05 -9.52
C HIS A 200 -8.37 -13.23 -9.34
N GLU A 201 -8.56 -13.71 -8.11
CA GLU A 201 -9.45 -14.82 -7.79
C GLU A 201 -10.79 -14.33 -7.22
N SER A 202 -10.88 -13.03 -6.87
CA SER A 202 -12.07 -12.41 -6.23
C SER A 202 -12.49 -13.13 -4.93
N GLU A 203 -11.52 -13.76 -4.25
CA GLU A 203 -11.74 -14.45 -2.98
C GLU A 203 -11.42 -13.53 -1.80
N PHE A 204 -12.40 -13.34 -0.93
CA PHE A 204 -12.25 -12.58 0.31
C PHE A 204 -11.93 -13.52 1.46
N LYS A 205 -10.86 -13.23 2.21
CA LYS A 205 -10.48 -13.99 3.40
C LYS A 205 -10.89 -13.24 4.64
N ASN A 206 -11.19 -13.96 5.73
CA ASN A 206 -11.24 -13.31 7.03
C ASN A 206 -9.85 -12.80 7.39
N VAL A 207 -9.77 -11.49 7.65
CA VAL A 207 -8.55 -10.79 8.05
C VAL A 207 -8.78 -10.26 9.45
N ASP A 208 -7.88 -10.62 10.36
CA ASP A 208 -7.90 -10.12 11.73
C ASP A 208 -7.29 -8.70 11.79
N LEU A 209 -7.75 -7.88 12.73
CA LEU A 209 -7.18 -6.59 13.06
C LEU A 209 -5.70 -6.72 13.49
N GLU A 210 -5.32 -7.82 14.16
CA GLU A 210 -3.91 -8.06 14.53
C GLU A 210 -2.99 -8.13 13.30
N TYR A 211 -3.49 -8.64 12.17
CA TYR A 211 -2.73 -8.69 10.93
C TYR A 211 -2.34 -7.29 10.44
N PHE A 212 -3.19 -6.27 10.65
CA PHE A 212 -2.87 -4.89 10.27
C PHE A 212 -1.76 -4.30 11.14
N HIS A 213 -1.66 -4.69 12.41
CA HIS A 213 -0.52 -4.29 13.25
C HIS A 213 0.80 -4.90 12.73
N GLU A 214 0.78 -6.16 12.28
CA GLU A 214 1.95 -6.77 11.65
C GLU A 214 2.34 -6.06 10.35
N ILE A 215 1.35 -5.61 9.55
CA ILE A 215 1.60 -4.80 8.37
C ILE A 215 2.31 -3.51 8.78
N VAL A 216 1.74 -2.73 9.71
CA VAL A 216 2.33 -1.47 10.19
C VAL A 216 3.78 -1.66 10.64
N ASN A 217 4.05 -2.69 11.45
CA ASN A 217 5.41 -2.99 11.93
C ASN A 217 6.37 -3.31 10.78
N SER A 218 5.95 -4.14 9.83
CA SER A 218 6.76 -4.50 8.67
C SER A 218 7.07 -3.28 7.78
N PHE A 219 6.10 -2.37 7.62
CA PHE A 219 6.32 -1.11 6.91
C PHE A 219 7.25 -0.16 7.66
N LYS A 220 7.13 -0.07 8.98
CA LYS A 220 8.03 0.72 9.82
C LYS A 220 9.48 0.29 9.62
N GLU A 221 9.76 -1.01 9.62
CA GLU A 221 11.10 -1.54 9.37
C GLU A 221 11.64 -1.18 7.98
N VAL A 222 10.78 -1.17 6.95
CA VAL A 222 11.15 -0.69 5.61
C VAL A 222 11.50 0.79 5.62
N LEU A 223 10.65 1.63 6.20
CA LEU A 223 10.87 3.08 6.23
C LEU A 223 12.14 3.44 7.01
N MET A 224 12.36 2.83 8.18
CA MET A 224 13.59 3.02 8.96
C MET A 224 14.85 2.55 8.21
N GLY A 225 14.74 1.46 7.43
CA GLY A 225 15.85 1.00 6.58
C GLY A 225 16.19 1.99 5.48
N LEU A 226 15.16 2.55 4.81
CA LEU A 226 15.32 3.56 3.77
C LEU A 226 15.93 4.85 4.31
N GLU A 227 15.45 5.33 5.45
CA GLU A 227 15.92 6.57 6.08
C GLU A 227 17.43 6.50 6.34
N LYS A 228 17.91 5.41 6.96
CA LYS A 228 19.34 5.20 7.22
C LYS A 228 20.18 5.24 5.95
N GLU A 229 19.67 4.72 4.83
CA GLU A 229 20.39 4.78 3.57
C GLU A 229 20.28 6.14 2.87
N PHE A 230 19.18 6.87 3.04
CA PHE A 230 19.08 8.24 2.57
C PHE A 230 20.05 9.16 3.29
N ASP A 231 20.19 9.03 4.61
CA ASP A 231 21.20 9.75 5.39
C ASP A 231 22.62 9.49 4.87
N LYS A 232 22.99 8.20 4.72
CA LYS A 232 24.31 7.81 4.22
C LYS A 232 24.61 8.32 2.82
N LYS A 233 23.58 8.52 1.99
CA LYS A 233 23.71 8.98 0.59
C LYS A 233 23.40 10.46 0.43
N ASN A 234 23.12 11.19 1.51
CA ASN A 234 22.72 12.59 1.50
C ASN A 234 21.54 12.86 0.54
N ILE A 235 20.55 11.99 0.57
CA ILE A 235 19.30 12.13 -0.20
C ILE A 235 18.31 12.92 0.64
N LYS A 236 17.70 13.95 0.06
CA LYS A 236 16.73 14.81 0.73
C LYS A 236 15.46 14.05 1.09
N TYR A 237 15.00 14.19 2.32
CA TYR A 237 13.71 13.68 2.79
C TYR A 237 13.09 14.62 3.81
N ASP A 238 11.79 14.44 4.06
CA ASP A 238 11.05 15.08 5.13
C ASP A 238 10.62 14.01 6.14
N ARG A 239 10.77 14.31 7.43
CA ARG A 239 10.41 13.46 8.55
C ARG A 239 9.76 14.31 9.64
N PRO A 240 8.43 14.33 9.72
CA PRO A 240 7.73 15.16 10.70
C PRO A 240 7.60 14.51 12.08
N PHE A 241 8.08 13.29 12.28
CA PHE A 241 8.01 12.59 13.57
C PHE A 241 9.16 11.60 13.75
N ASP A 242 9.53 11.37 15.00
CA ASP A 242 10.43 10.29 15.36
C ASP A 242 9.70 8.94 15.39
N TRP A 243 10.39 7.85 15.03
CA TRP A 243 9.81 6.49 14.92
C TRP A 243 10.13 5.67 16.16
#